data_AF-A0A2D4IX48-F1
#
_entry.id   AF-A0A2D4IX48-F1
#
_cell.length_a   1.000
_cell.length_b   1.000
_cell.length_c   1.000
_cell.angle_alpha   90.00
_cell.angle_beta   90.00
_cell.angle_gamma   90.00
#
_symmetry.space_group_name_H-M   'P 1'
#
loop_
_entity.id
_entity.type
_entity.pdbx_description
1 polymer ?
#
loop_
_entity_poly.entity_id
_entity_poly.type
_entity_poly.pdbx_seq_one_letter_code
_entity_poly.pdbx_strand_id
1 'polypeptide(L)'
;FYSITVIEGEAGSGKTALLRKIAILWASGCCPILSRFKLVFYLSLNSGERDQSLADLICNQVIGLKGALTEDSLKNICQNLTNEVLFLLDEFDKMNGLPWAIEDLIQKNYLNKHCLVIA
;
A
#
# COMPACT_ATOMS: atom_id res chain seq x y z
N PHE A 1 6.21 -3.43 15.57
CA PHE A 1 6.92 -2.28 15.01
C PHE A 1 6.01 -1.64 13.98
N TYR A 2 5.34 -0.54 14.35
CA TYR A 2 4.59 0.27 13.39
C TYR A 2 5.63 1.04 12.58
N SER A 3 5.81 0.70 11.31
CA SER A 3 6.83 1.34 10.48
C SER A 3 6.15 1.98 9.28
N ILE A 4 6.05 3.30 9.37
CA ILE A 4 5.75 4.17 8.24
C ILE A 4 7.09 4.73 7.80
N THR A 5 7.47 4.47 6.55
CA THR A 5 8.68 5.00 5.92
C THR A 5 8.24 5.99 4.85
N VAL A 6 8.69 7.24 4.96
CA VAL A 6 8.43 8.27 3.94
C VAL A 6 9.70 8.45 3.13
N ILE A 7 9.56 8.41 1.80
CA ILE A 7 10.64 8.58 0.84
C ILE A 7 10.43 9.93 0.18
N GLU A 8 11.20 10.93 0.60
CA GLU A 8 11.15 12.27 0.04
C GLU A 8 12.20 12.45 -1.07
N GLY A 9 11.91 13.35 -2.00
CA GLY A 9 12.85 13.71 -3.06
C GLY A 9 12.17 14.53 -4.15
N GLU A 10 12.97 15.13 -5.02
CA GLU A 10 12.47 15.99 -6.11
C GLU A 10 11.63 15.20 -7.14
N ALA A 11 10.83 15.92 -7.93
CA ALA A 11 10.13 15.31 -9.06
C ALA A 11 11.16 14.73 -10.05
N GLY A 12 10.96 13.48 -10.46
CA GLY A 12 11.91 12.79 -11.35
C GLY A 12 13.11 12.13 -10.64
N SER A 13 13.21 12.20 -9.31
CA SER A 13 14.31 11.55 -8.55
C SER A 13 14.25 10.01 -8.54
N GLY A 14 13.17 9.42 -9.07
CA GLY A 14 13.02 7.97 -9.18
C GLY A 14 12.28 7.28 -8.02
N LYS A 15 11.58 8.02 -7.16
CA LYS A 15 10.73 7.48 -6.06
C LYS A 15 9.80 6.35 -6.50
N THR A 16 8.99 6.59 -7.53
CA THR A 16 8.12 5.60 -8.17
C THR A 16 8.90 4.37 -8.67
N ALA A 17 10.07 4.57 -9.28
CA ALA A 17 10.90 3.46 -9.76
C ALA A 17 11.44 2.61 -8.59
N LEU A 18 11.76 3.24 -7.47
CA LEU A 18 12.20 2.55 -6.26
C LEU A 18 11.08 1.73 -5.62
N LEU A 19 9.86 2.28 -5.49
CA LEU A 19 8.68 1.54 -5.02
C LEU A 19 8.41 0.31 -5.90
N ARG A 20 8.42 0.47 -7.22
CA ARG A 20 8.26 -0.65 -8.17
C ARG A 20 9.36 -1.69 -8.02
N LYS A 21 10.60 -1.26 -7.83
CA LYS A 21 11.74 -2.16 -7.59
C LYS A 21 11.55 -2.96 -6.30
N ILE A 22 11.02 -2.36 -5.24
CA ILE A 22 10.69 -3.08 -3.99
C ILE A 22 9.66 -4.18 -4.26
N ALA A 23 8.57 -3.88 -4.99
CA ALA A 23 7.56 -4.86 -5.34
C ALA A 23 8.15 -6.04 -6.16
N ILE A 24 8.99 -5.74 -7.15
CA ILE A 24 9.67 -6.76 -7.97
C ILE A 24 10.62 -7.61 -7.12
N LEU A 25 11.39 -6.98 -6.22
CA LEU A 25 12.32 -7.70 -5.35
C LEU A 25 11.59 -8.61 -4.37
N TRP A 26 10.44 -8.16 -3.83
CA TRP A 26 9.57 -9.02 -3.03
C TRP A 26 9.07 -10.22 -3.84
N ALA A 27 8.53 -9.98 -5.04
CA ALA A 27 8.01 -11.04 -5.91
C ALA A 27 9.09 -12.03 -6.37
N SER A 28 10.34 -11.59 -6.47
CA SER A 28 11.48 -12.47 -6.81
C SER A 28 11.85 -13.44 -5.70
N GLY A 29 11.47 -13.18 -4.45
CA GLY A 29 11.87 -13.97 -3.28
C GLY A 29 13.35 -13.83 -2.89
N CYS A 30 14.15 -13.06 -3.62
CA CYS A 30 15.60 -12.95 -3.41
C CYS A 30 16.01 -11.95 -2.31
N CYS A 31 15.04 -11.28 -1.67
CA CYS A 31 15.31 -10.21 -0.70
C CYS A 31 14.86 -10.63 0.71
N PRO A 32 15.77 -11.03 1.62
CA PRO A 32 15.42 -11.56 2.95
C PRO A 32 14.64 -10.56 3.83
N ILE A 33 14.85 -9.26 3.64
CA ILE A 33 14.08 -8.25 4.39
C ILE A 33 12.62 -8.17 3.92
N LEU A 34 12.36 -8.51 2.66
CA LEU A 34 11.02 -8.51 2.08
C LEU A 34 10.31 -9.86 2.25
N SER A 35 11.05 -10.96 2.47
CA SER A 35 10.47 -12.30 2.64
C SER A 35 9.58 -12.45 3.88
N ARG A 36 9.64 -11.50 4.84
CA ARG A 36 8.71 -11.43 5.98
C ARG A 36 7.29 -11.01 5.59
N PHE A 37 7.12 -10.40 4.41
CA PHE A 37 5.83 -9.94 3.95
C PHE A 37 5.19 -11.03 3.09
N LYS A 38 4.01 -11.49 3.49
CA LYS A 38 3.19 -12.42 2.71
C LYS A 38 2.42 -11.71 1.62
N LEU A 39 2.09 -10.43 1.82
CA LEU A 39 1.39 -9.61 0.84
C LEU A 39 2.07 -8.25 0.69
N VAL A 40 2.18 -7.81 -0.56
CA VAL A 40 2.61 -6.46 -0.93
C VAL A 40 1.56 -5.85 -1.84
N PHE A 41 1.01 -4.72 -1.44
CA PHE A 41 0.09 -3.92 -2.25
C PHE A 41 0.81 -2.69 -2.78
N TYR A 42 0.88 -2.55 -4.10
CA TYR A 42 1.32 -1.31 -4.75
C TYR A 42 0.09 -0.51 -5.16
N LEU A 43 0.01 0.72 -4.67
CA LEU A 43 -1.09 1.64 -4.90
C LEU A 43 -0.55 2.96 -5.45
N SER A 44 -0.93 3.29 -6.67
CA SER A 44 -0.72 4.61 -7.28
C SER A 44 -1.88 5.50 -6.90
N LEU A 45 -1.62 6.56 -6.14
CA LEU A 45 -2.65 7.46 -5.64
C LEU A 45 -2.99 8.52 -6.70
N ASN A 46 -4.09 8.29 -7.43
CA ASN A 46 -4.60 9.25 -8.41
C ASN A 46 -5.72 10.13 -7.84
N SER A 47 -5.82 11.37 -8.30
CA SER A 47 -6.76 12.39 -7.77
C SER A 47 -8.26 12.06 -7.88
N GLY A 48 -8.63 10.97 -8.59
CA GLY A 48 -10.01 10.56 -8.81
C GLY A 48 -10.60 9.62 -7.76
N GLU A 49 -9.81 9.14 -6.80
CA GLU A 49 -10.19 8.00 -5.95
C GLU A 49 -10.62 8.39 -4.52
N ARG A 50 -10.98 9.66 -4.29
CA ARG A 50 -11.23 10.21 -2.95
C ARG A 50 -12.38 9.54 -2.18
N ASP A 51 -13.39 9.02 -2.88
CA ASP A 51 -14.59 8.41 -2.26
C ASP A 51 -14.52 6.87 -2.20
N GLN A 52 -13.40 6.26 -2.62
CA GLN A 52 -13.27 4.80 -2.70
C GLN A 52 -12.76 4.21 -1.38
N SER A 53 -13.27 3.01 -1.01
CA SER A 53 -12.72 2.25 0.10
C SER A 53 -11.33 1.68 -0.24
N LEU A 54 -10.56 1.25 0.76
CA LEU A 54 -9.27 0.57 0.53
C LEU A 54 -9.41 -0.67 -0.37
N ALA A 55 -10.51 -1.42 -0.21
CA ALA A 55 -10.77 -2.60 -1.01
C ALA A 55 -11.04 -2.23 -2.47
N ASP A 56 -11.78 -1.15 -2.72
CA ASP A 56 -12.05 -0.65 -4.07
C ASP A 56 -10.77 -0.17 -4.75
N LEU A 57 -9.93 0.59 -4.04
CA LEU A 57 -8.63 1.05 -4.52
C LEU A 57 -7.75 -0.13 -4.97
N ILE A 58 -7.64 -1.15 -4.13
CA ILE A 58 -6.87 -2.36 -4.46
C ILE A 58 -7.50 -3.11 -5.64
N CYS A 59 -8.82 -3.26 -5.66
CA CYS A 59 -9.54 -3.94 -6.75
C CYS A 59 -9.37 -3.25 -8.11
N ASN A 60 -9.32 -1.92 -8.12
CA ASN A 60 -9.19 -1.14 -9.33
C ASN A 60 -7.79 -1.25 -9.94
N GLN A 61 -6.76 -1.46 -9.10
CA GLN A 61 -5.37 -1.51 -9.53
C GLN A 61 -4.85 -2.95 -9.74
N VAL A 62 -5.49 -3.95 -9.13
CA VAL A 62 -5.11 -5.36 -9.26
C VAL A 62 -6.04 -6.10 -10.23
N ILE A 63 -5.49 -6.50 -11.38
CA ILE A 63 -6.21 -7.28 -12.40
C ILE A 63 -6.67 -8.61 -11.81
N GLY A 64 -7.97 -8.90 -11.92
CA GLY A 64 -8.59 -10.14 -11.44
C GLY A 64 -9.15 -10.08 -10.01
N LEU A 65 -8.93 -8.99 -9.27
CA LEU A 65 -9.49 -8.81 -7.93
C LEU A 65 -10.84 -8.08 -7.93
N LYS A 66 -11.22 -7.48 -9.06
CA LYS A 66 -12.44 -6.67 -9.21
C LYS A 66 -13.69 -7.49 -8.89
N GLY A 67 -14.38 -7.13 -7.80
CA GLY A 67 -15.58 -7.81 -7.31
C GLY A 67 -15.32 -9.05 -6.44
N ALA A 68 -14.07 -9.44 -6.22
CA ALA A 68 -13.69 -10.58 -5.37
C ALA A 68 -13.31 -10.17 -3.95
N LEU A 69 -12.77 -8.95 -3.77
CA LEU A 69 -12.32 -8.44 -2.48
C LEU A 69 -13.36 -7.46 -1.92
N THR A 70 -14.00 -7.83 -0.81
CA THR A 70 -14.84 -6.92 -0.01
C THR A 70 -14.04 -6.26 1.10
N GLU A 71 -14.53 -5.16 1.65
CA GLU A 71 -13.89 -4.48 2.79
C GLU A 71 -13.73 -5.40 4.00
N ASP A 72 -14.74 -6.24 4.29
CA ASP A 72 -14.68 -7.25 5.35
C ASP A 72 -13.60 -8.30 5.07
N SER A 73 -13.46 -8.73 3.82
CA SER A 73 -12.43 -9.71 3.42
C SER A 73 -11.04 -9.12 3.56
N LEU A 74 -10.84 -7.87 3.09
CA LEU A 74 -9.59 -7.15 3.25
C LEU A 74 -9.24 -6.99 4.74
N LYS A 75 -10.22 -6.57 5.55
CA LYS A 75 -10.03 -6.39 7.00
C LYS A 75 -9.64 -7.69 7.67
N ASN A 76 -10.30 -8.80 7.33
CA ASN A 76 -9.95 -10.12 7.86
C ASN A 76 -8.53 -10.55 7.43
N ILE A 77 -8.14 -10.33 6.18
CA ILE A 77 -6.78 -10.60 5.70
C ILE A 77 -5.75 -9.78 6.48
N CYS A 78 -5.99 -8.47 6.61
CA CYS A 78 -5.13 -7.55 7.33
C CYS A 78 -5.00 -7.90 8.82
N GLN A 79 -6.08 -8.34 9.46
CA GLN A 79 -6.07 -8.79 10.85
C GLN A 79 -5.29 -10.10 11.03
N ASN A 80 -5.48 -11.07 10.13
CA ASN A 80 -4.80 -12.36 10.21
C ASN A 80 -3.30 -12.27 9.87
N LEU A 81 -2.90 -11.29 9.05
CA LEU A 81 -1.52 -11.11 8.56
C LEU A 81 -0.81 -9.93 9.24
N THR A 82 -0.83 -9.93 10.58
CA THR A 82 -0.24 -8.84 11.39
C THR A 82 1.28 -8.74 11.17
N ASN A 83 1.79 -7.55 10.79
CA ASN A 83 3.19 -7.29 10.36
C ASN A 83 3.66 -8.03 9.08
N GLU A 84 2.78 -8.76 8.39
CA GLU A 84 3.13 -9.52 7.18
C GLU A 84 2.56 -8.87 5.90
N VAL A 85 1.97 -7.68 6.02
CA VAL A 85 1.45 -6.89 4.91
C VAL A 85 2.24 -5.59 4.75
N LEU A 86 2.67 -5.32 3.52
CA LEU A 86 3.36 -4.09 3.13
C LEU A 86 2.52 -3.31 2.12
N PHE A 87 2.28 -2.03 2.41
CA PHE A 87 1.65 -1.09 1.48
C PHE A 87 2.72 -0.16 0.89
N LEU A 88 2.78 -0.10 -0.43
CA LEU A 88 3.61 0.79 -1.22
C LEU A 88 2.69 1.86 -1.82
N LEU A 89 2.72 3.07 -1.26
CA LEU A 89 1.89 4.19 -1.68
C LEU A 89 2.74 5.13 -2.55
N ASP A 90 2.39 5.25 -3.83
CA ASP A 90 3.06 6.08 -4.81
C ASP A 90 2.23 7.32 -5.14
N GLU A 91 2.89 8.38 -5.58
CA GLU A 91 2.28 9.66 -5.98
C GLU A 91 1.47 10.36 -4.88
N PHE A 92 1.86 10.17 -3.61
CA PHE A 92 1.16 10.73 -2.45
C PHE A 92 1.05 12.26 -2.49
N ASP A 93 2.09 12.93 -3.00
CA ASP A 93 2.20 14.40 -3.12
C ASP A 93 1.31 15.01 -4.22
N LYS A 94 0.81 14.20 -5.17
CA LYS A 94 -0.01 14.68 -6.30
C LYS A 94 -1.50 14.80 -5.97
N MET A 95 -1.91 14.40 -4.77
CA MET A 95 -3.30 14.40 -4.34
C MET A 95 -3.73 15.76 -3.77
N ASN A 96 -4.79 16.36 -4.35
CA ASN A 96 -5.49 17.50 -3.75
C ASN A 96 -6.41 17.02 -2.60
N GLY A 97 -5.79 16.47 -1.55
CA GLY A 97 -6.44 15.83 -0.40
C GLY A 97 -6.36 14.31 -0.46
N LEU A 98 -6.03 13.71 0.68
CA LEU A 98 -5.86 12.26 0.83
C LEU A 98 -7.22 11.54 0.80
N PRO A 99 -7.38 10.39 0.12
CA PRO A 99 -8.58 9.58 0.25
C PRO A 99 -8.76 9.17 1.71
N TRP A 100 -9.98 9.26 2.21
CA TRP A 100 -10.32 8.92 3.61
C TRP A 100 -9.83 7.51 3.97
N ALA A 101 -9.87 6.59 3.01
CA ALA A 101 -9.41 5.22 3.14
C ALA A 101 -7.90 5.11 3.45
N ILE A 102 -7.06 5.92 2.79
CA ILE A 102 -5.61 5.95 3.04
C ILE A 102 -5.30 6.69 4.33
N GLU A 103 -6.05 7.74 4.65
CA GLU A 103 -5.94 8.43 5.93
C GLU A 103 -6.26 7.48 7.09
N ASP A 104 -7.36 6.73 6.97
CA ASP A 104 -7.78 5.73 7.95
C ASP A 104 -6.73 4.61 8.08
N LEU A 105 -6.13 4.16 6.96
CA LEU A 105 -5.04 3.18 6.98
C LEU A 105 -3.84 3.67 7.78
N ILE A 106 -3.43 4.92 7.57
CA ILE A 106 -2.30 5.54 8.27
C ILE A 106 -2.64 5.73 9.75
N GLN A 107 -3.81 6.31 10.05
CA GLN A 107 -4.23 6.60 11.43
C GLN A 107 -4.50 5.33 12.24
N LYS A 108 -5.13 4.31 11.65
CA LYS A 108 -5.42 3.03 12.30
C LYS A 108 -4.30 2.01 12.17
N ASN A 109 -3.13 2.38 11.64
CA ASN A 109 -2.01 1.46 11.52
C ASN A 109 -1.57 0.90 12.89
N TYR A 110 -1.84 1.61 13.99
CA TYR A 110 -1.57 1.11 15.35
C TYR A 110 -2.36 -0.17 15.71
N LEU A 111 -3.47 -0.45 15.01
CA LEU A 111 -4.30 -1.63 15.25
C LEU A 111 -3.75 -2.86 14.53
N ASN A 112 -3.42 -2.71 13.24
CA ASN A 112 -3.10 -3.84 12.37
C ASN A 112 -1.58 -4.04 12.13
N LYS A 113 -0.74 -3.11 12.61
CA LYS A 113 0.72 -3.18 12.54
C LYS A 113 1.24 -3.41 11.10
N HIS A 114 0.65 -2.75 10.12
CA HIS A 114 1.13 -2.81 8.75
C HIS A 114 2.44 -2.03 8.58
N CYS A 115 3.23 -2.43 7.59
CA CYS A 115 4.36 -1.64 7.12
C CYS A 115 3.90 -0.79 5.95
N LEU A 116 4.16 0.52 6.00
CA LEU A 116 3.83 1.45 4.93
C LEU A 116 5.09 2.10 4.41
N VAL A 117 5.22 2.20 3.09
CA VAL A 117 6.24 2.99 2.40
C VAL A 117 5.52 3.98 1.49
N ILE A 118 5.75 5.26 1.72
CA ILE A 118 5.08 6.38 1.03
C ILE A 118 6.13 7.13 0.22
N ALA A 119 5.84 7.46 -1.04
CA ALA A 119 6.72 8.27 -1.89
C ALA A 119 5.98 9.24 -2.82
#